data_AF-A0A1Y2MT27-F1
#
_entry.id   AF-A0A1Y2MT27-F1
#
_cell.length_a   1.000
_cell.length_b   1.000
_cell.length_c   1.000
_cell.angle_alpha   90.00
_cell.angle_beta   90.00
_cell.angle_gamma   90.00
#
_symmetry.space_group_name_H-M   'P 1'
#
loop_
_entity.id
_entity.type
_entity.pdbx_description
1 polymer ?
#
loop_
_entity_poly.entity_id
_entity_poly.type
_entity_poly.pdbx_seq_one_letter_code
_entity_poly.pdbx_strand_id
1 'polypeptide(L)'
;MSLVGRQSEIRRLGELIGATRAEKGGALVLRGEAGIGKTALLDHARRAATGLQVIDAEGSEFESELPFAALHQLCAPVMTHLDDLPAPHREALRMRFGLARGAPDPFRIGLATLELLASAARERPLLCVIDDAQWLDVASARA
;
A
#
# COMPACT_ATOMS: atom_id res chain seq x y z
N MET A 1 23.69 -3.43 0.36
CA MET A 1 24.39 -2.31 1.01
C MET A 1 23.86 -2.13 2.42
N SER A 2 24.74 -1.93 3.40
CA SER A 2 24.37 -1.53 4.76
C SER A 2 24.09 -0.03 4.79
N LEU A 3 23.01 0.39 5.47
CA LEU A 3 22.70 1.80 5.69
C LEU A 3 23.54 2.31 6.88
N VAL A 4 24.41 3.28 6.64
CA VAL A 4 25.25 3.91 7.68
C VAL A 4 24.56 5.17 8.20
N GLY A 5 24.63 5.43 9.51
CA GLY A 5 24.04 6.61 10.14
C GLY A 5 22.51 6.65 10.23
N ARG A 6 21.82 5.53 9.96
CA ARG A 6 20.35 5.43 9.93
C ARG A 6 19.77 4.53 11.02
N GLN A 7 20.45 4.42 12.16
CA GLN A 7 20.11 3.45 13.19
C GLN A 7 18.73 3.71 13.83
N SER A 8 18.34 4.98 14.00
CA SER A 8 17.04 5.32 14.58
C SER A 8 15.89 5.02 13.61
N GLU A 9 16.05 5.31 12.33
CA GLU A 9 15.05 5.03 11.30
C GLU A 9 14.91 3.51 11.08
N ILE A 10 16.03 2.79 10.98
CA ILE A 10 16.04 1.31 10.88
C ILE A 10 15.33 0.69 12.09
N ARG A 11 15.62 1.15 13.31
CA ARG A 11 14.94 0.66 14.52
C ARG A 11 13.44 0.88 14.43
N ARG A 12 12.98 2.07 14.00
CA ARG A 12 11.55 2.38 13.92
C ARG A 12 10.81 1.56 12.85
N LEU A 13 11.47 1.31 11.71
CA LEU A 13 10.96 0.38 10.70
C LEU A 13 10.87 -1.05 11.23
N GLY A 14 11.90 -1.51 11.95
CA GLY A 14 11.92 -2.82 12.59
C GLY A 14 10.81 -2.99 13.64
N GLU A 15 10.53 -1.95 14.44
CA GLU A 15 9.41 -1.94 15.39
C GLU A 15 8.05 -2.09 14.69
N LEU A 16 7.83 -1.37 13.59
CA LEU A 16 6.59 -1.49 12.81
C LEU A 16 6.44 -2.90 12.22
N ILE A 17 7.46 -3.41 11.55
CA ILE A 17 7.44 -4.75 10.94
C ILE A 17 7.25 -5.84 12.02
N GLY A 18 7.89 -5.68 13.18
CA GLY A 18 7.71 -6.58 14.33
C GLY A 18 6.29 -6.54 14.88
N ALA A 19 5.67 -5.36 14.96
CA ALA A 19 4.28 -5.21 15.38
C ALA A 19 3.32 -5.88 14.39
N THR A 20 3.54 -5.72 13.08
CA THR A 20 2.74 -6.37 12.04
C THR A 20 2.76 -7.90 12.16
N ARG A 21 3.92 -8.50 12.49
CA ARG A 21 4.02 -9.96 12.76
C ARG A 21 3.23 -10.39 13.99
N ALA A 22 3.08 -9.50 14.96
CA ALA A 22 2.28 -9.71 16.17
C ALA A 22 0.82 -9.28 15.99
N GLU A 23 0.33 -9.22 14.74
CA GLU A 23 -1.04 -8.87 14.36
C GLU A 23 -1.47 -7.46 14.82
N LYS A 24 -0.50 -6.56 14.99
CA LYS A 24 -0.75 -5.16 15.32
C LYS A 24 -0.51 -4.29 14.09
N GLY A 25 -1.52 -3.51 13.71
CA GLY A 25 -1.42 -2.54 12.64
C GLY A 25 -0.62 -1.29 13.04
N GLY A 26 -0.14 -0.56 12.05
CA GLY A 26 0.54 0.71 12.22
C GLY A 26 0.92 1.33 10.88
N ALA A 27 1.36 2.59 10.92
CA ALA A 27 1.86 3.30 9.76
C ALA A 27 3.08 4.15 10.15
N LEU A 28 4.00 4.32 9.19
CA LEU A 28 5.15 5.22 9.33
C LEU A 28 5.29 6.03 8.06
N VAL A 29 5.52 7.34 8.20
CA VAL A 29 5.78 8.25 7.08
C VAL A 29 7.24 8.66 7.13
N LEU A 30 7.99 8.38 6.06
CA LEU A 30 9.36 8.86 5.90
C LEU A 30 9.36 10.23 5.24
N ARG A 31 9.87 11.24 5.93
CA ARG A 31 10.00 12.62 5.41
C ARG A 31 11.46 13.03 5.40
N GLY A 32 11.83 13.79 4.37
CA GLY A 32 13.19 14.33 4.22
C GLY A 32 13.43 14.80 2.80
N GLU A 33 14.54 15.50 2.60
CA GLU A 33 14.92 16.10 1.33
C GLU A 33 15.08 15.06 0.20
N ALA A 34 15.03 15.53 -1.05
CA ALA A 34 15.34 14.68 -2.20
C ALA A 34 16.77 14.13 -2.07
N GLY A 35 16.97 12.85 -2.41
CA GLY A 35 18.29 12.21 -2.32
C GLY A 35 18.77 11.84 -0.90
N ILE A 36 18.02 12.14 0.17
CA ILE A 36 18.44 11.83 1.56
C ILE A 36 18.48 10.32 1.89
N GLY A 37 18.00 9.47 0.97
CA GLY A 37 18.00 8.01 1.09
C GLY A 37 16.67 7.40 1.58
N LYS A 38 15.53 8.05 1.35
CA LYS A 38 14.19 7.50 1.71
C LYS A 38 13.90 6.17 1.03
N THR A 39 14.10 6.07 -0.29
CA THR A 39 13.96 4.82 -1.06
C THR A 39 14.86 3.72 -0.52
N ALA A 40 16.10 4.06 -0.13
CA ALA A 40 17.01 3.08 0.46
C ALA A 40 16.53 2.52 1.83
N LEU A 41 15.81 3.34 2.61
CA LEU A 41 15.13 2.91 3.84
C LEU A 41 13.90 2.03 3.54
N LEU A 42 13.12 2.37 2.51
CA LEU A 42 12.00 1.52 2.06
C LEU A 42 12.50 0.16 1.56
N ASP A 43 13.58 0.14 0.78
CA ASP A 43 14.24 -1.11 0.36
C ASP A 43 14.76 -1.94 1.52
N HIS A 44 15.23 -1.29 2.59
CA HIS A 44 15.58 -1.98 3.81
C HIS A 44 14.35 -2.61 4.47
N ALA A 45 13.23 -1.90 4.55
CA ALA A 45 11.98 -2.44 5.08
C ALA A 45 11.49 -3.65 4.27
N ARG A 46 11.52 -3.58 2.94
CA ARG A 46 11.19 -4.71 2.03
C ARG A 46 12.00 -5.96 2.35
N ARG A 47 13.31 -5.82 2.50
CA ARG A 47 14.21 -6.94 2.86
C ARG A 47 13.95 -7.47 4.28
N ALA A 48 13.64 -6.59 5.22
CA ALA A 48 13.38 -6.94 6.61
C ALA A 48 12.00 -7.61 6.83
N ALA A 49 11.07 -7.46 5.89
CA ALA A 49 9.71 -7.99 5.91
C ALA A 49 9.61 -9.51 5.62
N THR A 50 10.65 -10.29 5.97
CA THR A 50 10.61 -11.76 5.85
C THR A 50 9.37 -12.31 6.57
N GLY A 51 8.64 -13.19 5.91
CA GLY A 51 7.39 -13.79 6.41
C GLY A 51 6.12 -12.95 6.17
N LEU A 52 6.24 -11.67 5.78
CA LEU A 52 5.09 -10.82 5.44
C LEU A 52 4.89 -10.81 3.92
N GLN A 53 3.66 -10.59 3.47
CA GLN A 53 3.41 -10.19 2.09
C GLN A 53 3.73 -8.71 1.94
N VAL A 54 4.61 -8.36 1.01
CA VAL A 54 4.93 -6.97 0.70
C VAL A 54 4.14 -6.58 -0.55
N ILE A 55 3.44 -5.45 -0.48
CA ILE A 55 2.74 -4.83 -1.60
C ILE A 55 3.31 -3.45 -1.80
N ASP A 56 3.66 -3.15 -3.05
CA ASP A 56 4.29 -1.89 -3.43
C ASP A 56 3.32 -0.99 -4.20
N ALA A 57 3.43 0.30 -3.93
CA ALA A 57 2.95 1.34 -4.81
C ALA A 57 3.99 2.46 -4.91
N GLU A 58 4.01 3.16 -6.03
CA GLU A 58 4.93 4.23 -6.32
C GLU A 58 4.15 5.38 -6.96
N GLY A 59 4.29 6.58 -6.38
CA GLY A 59 3.81 7.80 -7.01
C GLY A 59 4.68 8.14 -8.21
N SER A 60 4.05 8.46 -9.34
CA SER A 60 4.74 8.89 -10.56
C SER A 60 4.19 10.24 -10.98
N GLU A 61 5.09 11.21 -11.23
CA GLU A 61 4.69 12.54 -11.70
C GLU A 61 3.85 12.45 -12.98
N PHE A 62 4.18 11.51 -13.88
CA PHE A 62 3.46 11.27 -15.13
C PHE A 62 2.08 10.61 -14.94
N GLU A 63 1.85 9.94 -13.81
CA GLU A 63 0.59 9.25 -13.50
C GLU A 63 -0.25 10.01 -12.47
N SER A 64 0.19 11.19 -12.04
CA SER A 64 -0.55 12.02 -11.08
C SER A 64 -1.96 12.42 -11.56
N GLU A 65 -2.15 12.50 -12.89
CA GLU A 65 -3.43 12.73 -13.55
C GLU A 65 -4.20 11.44 -13.89
N LEU A 66 -3.59 10.26 -13.76
CA LEU A 66 -4.22 8.97 -13.98
C LEU A 66 -4.90 8.52 -12.68
N PRO A 67 -6.25 8.63 -12.55
CA PRO A 67 -6.90 8.41 -11.28
C PRO A 67 -6.69 6.96 -10.81
N PHE A 68 -6.55 6.76 -9.51
CA PHE A 68 -6.41 5.47 -8.83
C PHE A 68 -5.27 4.57 -9.31
N ALA A 69 -4.21 5.11 -9.92
CA ALA A 69 -3.07 4.34 -10.39
C ALA A 69 -2.38 3.61 -9.23
N ALA A 70 -2.06 4.34 -8.16
CA ALA A 70 -1.41 3.75 -6.99
C ALA A 70 -2.34 2.79 -6.22
N LEU A 71 -3.63 3.10 -6.13
CA LEU A 71 -4.61 2.19 -5.52
C LEU A 71 -4.70 0.87 -6.30
N HIS A 72 -4.65 0.93 -7.63
CA HIS A 72 -4.57 -0.27 -8.46
C HIS A 72 -3.28 -1.07 -8.18
N GLN A 73 -2.12 -0.41 -8.05
CA GLN A 73 -0.86 -1.07 -7.68
C GLN A 73 -0.98 -1.79 -6.32
N LEU A 74 -1.64 -1.18 -5.34
CA LEU A 74 -1.89 -1.81 -4.03
C LEU A 74 -2.87 -3.00 -4.10
N CYS A 75 -3.92 -2.90 -4.92
CA CYS A 75 -4.95 -3.93 -5.00
C CYS A 75 -4.55 -5.12 -5.88
N ALA A 76 -3.79 -4.90 -6.95
CA ALA A 76 -3.48 -5.93 -7.94
C ALA A 76 -2.89 -7.23 -7.34
N PRO A 77 -1.93 -7.18 -6.39
CA PRO A 77 -1.35 -8.39 -5.79
C PRO A 77 -2.31 -9.21 -4.90
N VAL A 78 -3.46 -8.64 -4.53
CA VAL A 78 -4.44 -9.26 -3.62
C VAL A 78 -5.82 -9.42 -4.25
N MET A 79 -5.93 -9.24 -5.57
CA MET A 79 -7.19 -9.43 -6.32
C MET A 79 -7.77 -10.84 -6.19
N THR A 80 -6.98 -11.84 -5.81
CA THR A 80 -7.46 -13.20 -5.52
C THR A 80 -8.48 -13.26 -4.38
N HIS A 81 -8.44 -12.30 -3.45
CA HIS A 81 -9.39 -12.20 -2.33
C HIS A 81 -10.67 -11.42 -2.68
N LEU A 82 -10.81 -10.97 -3.93
CA LEU A 82 -11.94 -10.14 -4.33
C LEU A 82 -13.28 -10.83 -4.15
N ASP A 83 -13.33 -12.16 -4.25
CA ASP A 83 -14.53 -12.96 -4.07
C ASP A 83 -14.92 -13.18 -2.60
N ASP A 84 -14.02 -12.87 -1.66
CA ASP A 84 -14.31 -12.89 -0.22
C ASP A 84 -15.10 -11.65 0.23
N LEU A 85 -15.18 -10.63 -0.62
CA LEU A 85 -15.82 -9.35 -0.28
C LEU A 85 -17.35 -9.41 -0.45
N PRO A 86 -18.10 -8.64 0.35
CA PRO A 86 -19.50 -8.35 0.07
C PRO A 86 -19.69 -7.83 -1.35
N ALA A 87 -20.77 -8.26 -2.01
CA ALA A 87 -21.04 -7.94 -3.42
C ALA A 87 -20.92 -6.44 -3.77
N PRO A 88 -21.42 -5.49 -2.96
CA PRO A 88 -21.30 -4.05 -3.28
C PRO A 88 -19.85 -3.54 -3.35
N HIS A 89 -18.94 -4.11 -2.55
CA HIS A 89 -17.54 -3.71 -2.48
C HIS A 89 -16.72 -4.38 -3.59
N ARG A 90 -16.97 -5.68 -3.82
CA ARG A 90 -16.43 -6.39 -4.98
C ARG A 90 -16.80 -5.67 -6.27
N GLU A 91 -18.06 -5.30 -6.45
CA GLU A 91 -18.53 -4.58 -7.63
C GLU A 91 -17.88 -3.21 -7.78
N ALA A 92 -17.70 -2.46 -6.68
CA ALA A 92 -17.02 -1.17 -6.72
C ALA A 92 -15.57 -1.29 -7.25
N LEU A 93 -14.80 -2.27 -6.76
CA LEU A 93 -13.45 -2.52 -7.26
C LEU A 93 -13.45 -3.04 -8.70
N ARG A 94 -14.38 -3.93 -9.06
CA ARG A 94 -14.52 -4.41 -10.45
C ARG A 94 -14.84 -3.27 -11.43
N MET A 95 -15.78 -2.39 -11.09
CA MET A 95 -16.09 -1.22 -11.90
C MET A 95 -14.86 -0.30 -12.01
N ARG A 96 -14.17 -0.08 -10.89
CA ARG A 96 -13.01 0.79 -10.85
C ARG A 96 -11.87 0.25 -11.73
N PHE A 97 -11.62 -1.05 -11.72
CA PHE A 97 -10.57 -1.68 -12.52
C PHE A 97 -11.01 -2.09 -13.92
N GLY A 98 -12.17 -1.60 -14.40
CA GLY A 98 -12.66 -1.85 -15.76
C GLY A 98 -13.17 -3.28 -16.01
N LEU A 99 -13.36 -4.07 -14.96
CA LEU A 99 -13.93 -5.43 -14.98
C LEU A 99 -15.46 -5.45 -14.96
N ALA A 100 -16.09 -4.29 -14.77
CA ALA A 100 -17.53 -4.05 -14.84
C ALA A 100 -17.79 -2.59 -15.27
N ARG A 101 -19.04 -2.28 -15.67
CA ARG A 101 -19.43 -0.91 -16.03
C ARG A 101 -20.04 -0.18 -14.83
N GLY A 102 -19.64 1.07 -14.62
CA GLY A 102 -20.24 1.98 -13.64
C GLY A 102 -19.24 3.00 -13.10
N ALA A 103 -19.73 3.94 -12.29
CA ALA A 103 -18.92 4.98 -11.64
C ALA A 103 -19.14 4.88 -10.12
N PRO A 104 -18.35 4.07 -9.41
CA PRO A 104 -18.51 3.89 -7.97
C PRO A 104 -18.14 5.17 -7.20
N ASP A 105 -18.83 5.38 -6.09
CA ASP A 105 -18.52 6.43 -5.13
C ASP A 105 -17.08 6.26 -4.59
N PRO A 106 -16.22 7.29 -4.62
CA PRO A 106 -14.85 7.23 -4.10
C PRO A 106 -14.74 6.67 -2.68
N PHE A 107 -15.69 7.01 -1.80
CA PHE A 107 -15.70 6.47 -0.43
C PHE A 107 -15.86 4.94 -0.41
N ARG A 108 -16.72 4.41 -1.30
CA ARG A 108 -16.92 2.97 -1.43
C ARG A 108 -15.69 2.25 -1.98
N ILE A 109 -14.91 2.92 -2.84
CA ILE A 109 -13.65 2.38 -3.36
C ILE A 109 -12.63 2.26 -2.22
N GLY A 110 -12.52 3.28 -1.37
CA GLY A 110 -11.68 3.26 -0.16
C GLY A 110 -12.03 2.10 0.77
N LEU A 111 -13.31 1.98 1.13
CA LEU A 111 -13.79 0.91 2.00
C LEU A 111 -13.56 -0.49 1.39
N ALA A 112 -13.86 -0.66 0.10
CA ALA A 112 -13.63 -1.93 -0.58
C ALA A 112 -12.13 -2.29 -0.64
N THR A 113 -11.25 -1.30 -0.80
CA THR A 113 -9.80 -1.51 -0.77
C THR A 113 -9.33 -1.92 0.62
N LEU A 114 -9.82 -1.26 1.67
CA LEU A 114 -9.53 -1.64 3.05
C LEU A 114 -9.96 -3.09 3.32
N GLU A 115 -11.16 -3.48 2.90
CA GLU A 115 -11.64 -4.86 3.06
C GLU A 115 -10.82 -5.88 2.26
N LEU A 116 -10.38 -5.52 1.05
CA LEU A 116 -9.51 -6.39 0.24
C LEU A 116 -8.17 -6.62 0.93
N LEU A 117 -7.52 -5.55 1.39
CA LEU A 117 -6.25 -5.63 2.14
C LEU A 117 -6.43 -6.39 3.45
N ALA A 118 -7.54 -6.18 4.16
CA ALA A 118 -7.86 -6.92 5.37
C ALA A 118 -8.10 -8.42 5.10
N SER A 119 -8.75 -8.77 3.98
CA SER A 119 -8.96 -10.17 3.61
C SER A 119 -7.62 -10.87 3.36
N ALA A 120 -6.75 -10.26 2.56
CA ALA A 120 -5.41 -10.78 2.31
C ALA A 120 -4.56 -10.87 3.60
N ALA A 121 -4.70 -9.89 4.49
CA ALA A 121 -3.95 -9.85 5.76
C ALA A 121 -4.32 -11.01 6.71
N ARG A 122 -5.50 -11.63 6.55
CA ARG A 122 -5.91 -12.81 7.33
C ARG A 122 -5.14 -14.07 6.94
N GLU A 123 -4.74 -14.20 5.68
CA GLU A 123 -3.91 -15.33 5.25
C GLU A 123 -2.45 -15.12 5.59
N ARG A 124 -1.94 -13.91 5.38
CA ARG A 124 -0.55 -13.55 5.67
C ARG A 124 -0.45 -12.08 6.05
N PRO A 125 0.29 -11.73 7.13
CA PRO A 125 0.46 -10.33 7.52
C PRO A 125 1.04 -9.48 6.38
N LEU A 126 0.46 -8.30 6.21
CA LEU A 126 0.71 -7.42 5.06
C LEU A 126 1.55 -6.20 5.44
N LEU A 127 2.54 -5.88 4.59
CA LEU A 127 3.27 -4.62 4.62
C LEU A 127 3.04 -3.89 3.29
N CYS A 128 2.31 -2.78 3.34
CA CYS A 128 2.19 -1.87 2.21
C CYS A 128 3.36 -0.87 2.23
N VAL A 129 4.06 -0.75 1.12
CA VAL A 129 5.18 0.18 0.93
C VAL A 129 4.81 1.14 -0.19
N ILE A 130 4.75 2.42 0.13
CA ILE A 130 4.43 3.48 -0.83
C ILE A 130 5.64 4.37 -1.00
N ASP A 131 6.26 4.36 -2.17
CA ASP A 131 7.35 5.28 -2.52
C ASP A 131 6.84 6.51 -3.27
N ASP A 132 7.60 7.60 -3.17
CA ASP A 132 7.27 8.91 -3.77
C ASP A 132 5.81 9.34 -3.60
N ALA A 133 5.30 9.17 -2.36
CA ALA A 133 3.91 9.42 -2.01
C ALA A 133 3.43 10.86 -2.33
N GLN A 134 4.34 11.81 -2.47
CA GLN A 134 4.05 13.18 -2.90
C GLN A 134 3.50 13.26 -4.35
N TRP A 135 3.69 12.22 -5.16
CA TRP A 135 3.26 12.14 -6.55
C TRP A 135 2.11 11.15 -6.76
N LEU A 136 1.48 10.66 -5.68
CA LEU A 136 0.27 9.87 -5.81
C LEU A 136 -0.82 10.66 -6.52
N ASP A 137 -1.56 9.97 -7.37
CA ASP A 137 -2.77 10.53 -7.94
C ASP A 137 -3.77 10.90 -6.83
N VAL A 138 -4.48 12.01 -7.03
CA VAL A 138 -5.36 12.60 -6.02
C VAL A 138 -6.47 11.64 -5.58
N ALA A 139 -6.91 10.76 -6.47
CA ALA A 139 -7.99 9.83 -6.19
C ALA A 139 -7.51 8.69 -5.26
N SER A 140 -6.33 8.12 -5.50
CA SER A 140 -5.69 7.16 -4.58
C SER A 140 -5.40 7.78 -3.23
N ALA A 141 -4.91 9.03 -3.19
CA ALA A 141 -4.56 9.70 -1.94
C ALA A 141 -5.78 10.07 -1.06
N ARG A 142 -6.99 10.08 -1.64
CA ARG A 142 -8.24 10.45 -0.95
C ARG A 142 -9.20 9.28 -0.74
N ALA A 143 -8.96 8.13 -1.35
CA ALA A 143 -9.73 6.90 -1.15
C ALA A 143 -9.50 6.37 0.26
#